data_AF-A0A9E4IXV0-F1
#
_entry.id   AF-A0A9E4IXV0-F1
#
_cell.length_a   1.000
_cell.length_b   1.000
_cell.length_c   1.000
_cell.angle_alpha   90.00
_cell.angle_beta   90.00
_cell.angle_gamma   90.00
#
_symmetry.space_group_name_H-M   'P 1'
#
loop_
_entity.id
_entity.type
_entity.pdbx_description
1 polymer ?
#
loop_
_entity_poly.entity_id
_entity_poly.type
_entity_poly.pdbx_seq_one_letter_code
_entity_poly.pdbx_strand_id
1 'polypeptide(L)'
;MRSSSPRSSPGLLPLLLGLGMLVFALLQLNDPDPLIWVSYYAAIACACTVAAYRPLPTVAFLGLAAVTAAGAVLTLPGFADWILNRPTSDLWAPMSTDRMYIEHSRELLGLVVAGACLVAAHRQSRATARRRSS
;
A
#
# COMPACT_ATOMS: atom_id res chain seq x y z
N MET A 1 19.36 37.72 -7.62
CA MET A 1 19.46 37.15 -6.26
C MET A 1 18.36 36.09 -6.12
N ARG A 2 18.67 34.79 -6.22
CA ARG A 2 17.66 33.73 -6.07
C ARG A 2 17.44 33.52 -4.58
N SER A 3 16.28 33.89 -4.05
CA SER A 3 15.90 33.54 -2.70
C SER A 3 15.78 32.02 -2.63
N SER A 4 16.72 31.38 -1.95
CA SER A 4 16.61 29.98 -1.53
C SER A 4 15.51 29.92 -0.48
N SER A 5 14.30 29.53 -0.89
CA SER A 5 13.21 29.27 0.04
C SER A 5 13.63 28.16 1.03
N PRO A 6 13.27 28.25 2.32
CA PRO A 6 13.58 27.21 3.27
C PRO A 6 12.92 25.91 2.79
N ARG A 7 13.70 24.84 2.58
CA ARG A 7 13.14 23.51 2.36
C ARG A 7 12.37 23.14 3.62
N SER A 8 11.06 23.20 3.53
CA SER A 8 10.15 22.64 4.51
C SER A 8 10.50 21.17 4.75
N SER A 9 10.62 20.77 6.01
CA SER A 9 10.91 19.39 6.37
C SER A 9 9.87 18.43 5.76
N PRO A 10 10.29 17.23 5.33
CA PRO A 10 9.36 16.25 4.81
C PRO A 10 8.35 15.83 5.88
N GLY A 11 7.14 15.47 5.43
CA GLY A 11 6.15 14.88 6.30
C GLY A 11 6.65 13.54 6.85
N LEU A 12 6.72 13.40 8.18
CA LEU A 12 7.20 12.18 8.81
C LEU A 12 6.26 10.99 8.58
N LEU A 13 4.94 11.20 8.69
CA LEU A 13 3.97 10.11 8.55
C LEU A 13 4.04 9.43 7.17
N PRO A 14 4.02 10.13 6.02
CA PRO A 14 4.11 9.46 4.72
C PRO A 14 5.46 8.75 4.51
N LEU A 15 6.54 9.20 5.15
CA LEU A 15 7.81 8.46 5.15
C LEU A 15 7.72 7.15 5.93
N LEU A 16 7.10 7.17 7.12
CA LEU A 16 6.88 5.95 7.91
C LEU A 16 5.97 4.97 7.18
N LEU A 17 4.91 5.46 6.52
CA LEU A 17 4.04 4.63 5.68
C LEU A 17 4.82 4.04 4.51
N GLY A 18 5.66 4.83 3.84
CA GLY A 18 6.52 4.36 2.75
C GLY A 18 7.48 3.26 3.21
N LEU A 19 8.15 3.45 4.35
CA LEU A 19 9.03 2.45 4.95
C LEU A 19 8.28 1.16 5.29
N GLY A 20 7.07 1.27 5.87
CA GLY A 20 6.23 0.11 6.14
C GLY A 20 5.90 -0.68 4.86
N MET A 21 5.62 -0.01 3.75
CA MET A 21 5.37 -0.68 2.47
C MET A 21 6.62 -1.35 1.90
N LEU A 22 7.83 -0.84 2.16
CA LEU A 22 9.06 -1.54 1.80
C LEU A 22 9.24 -2.84 2.61
N VAL A 23 8.87 -2.83 3.89
CA VAL A 23 8.86 -4.06 4.70
C VAL A 23 7.90 -5.08 4.11
N PHE A 24 6.69 -4.67 3.72
CA PHE A 24 5.74 -5.57 3.05
C PHE A 24 6.30 -6.09 1.71
N ALA A 25 6.95 -5.25 0.91
CA ALA A 25 7.61 -5.70 -0.32
C ALA A 25 8.64 -6.80 -0.04
N LEU A 26 9.45 -6.67 1.02
CA LEU A 26 10.42 -7.69 1.41
C LEU A 26 9.76 -9.00 1.86
N LEU A 27 8.63 -8.92 2.58
CA LEU A 27 7.89 -10.11 3.02
C LEU A 27 7.34 -10.91 1.82
N GLN A 28 7.01 -10.23 0.72
CA GLN A 28 6.48 -10.87 -0.48
C GLN A 28 7.52 -11.57 -1.35
N LEU A 29 8.80 -11.56 -0.97
CA LEU A 29 9.81 -12.41 -1.61
C LEU A 29 9.56 -13.91 -1.39
N ASN A 30 8.76 -14.26 -0.38
CA ASN A 30 8.37 -15.64 -0.07
C ASN A 30 7.03 -16.05 -0.72
N ASP A 31 6.46 -15.20 -1.55
CA ASP A 31 5.19 -15.42 -2.24
C ASP A 31 5.41 -16.16 -3.58
N PRO A 32 4.44 -16.87 -4.18
CA PRO A 32 4.61 -17.58 -5.45
C PRO A 32 4.82 -16.63 -6.62
N ASP A 33 4.21 -15.44 -6.55
CA ASP A 33 4.32 -14.38 -7.57
C ASP A 33 5.02 -13.13 -6.99
N PRO A 34 6.29 -13.25 -6.54
CA PRO A 34 6.95 -12.20 -5.77
C PRO A 34 7.14 -10.93 -6.61
N LEU A 35 7.32 -11.05 -7.93
CA LEU A 35 7.54 -9.91 -8.81
C LEU A 35 6.34 -8.94 -8.82
N ILE A 36 5.12 -9.46 -8.88
CA ILE A 36 3.90 -8.66 -8.92
C ILE A 36 3.72 -7.94 -7.59
N TRP A 37 3.84 -8.68 -6.48
CA TRP A 37 3.61 -8.13 -5.15
C TRP A 37 4.71 -7.16 -4.71
N VAL A 38 5.99 -7.49 -4.92
CA VAL A 38 7.12 -6.60 -4.62
C VAL A 38 7.00 -5.30 -5.41
N SER A 39 6.69 -5.38 -6.72
CA SER A 39 6.55 -4.18 -7.55
C SER A 39 5.36 -3.32 -7.14
N TYR A 40 4.23 -3.93 -6.78
CA TYR A 40 3.07 -3.23 -6.25
C TYR A 40 3.40 -2.50 -4.93
N TYR A 41 3.95 -3.19 -3.93
CA TYR A 41 4.28 -2.57 -2.64
C TYR A 41 5.38 -1.50 -2.79
N ALA A 42 6.36 -1.71 -3.66
CA ALA A 42 7.36 -0.69 -3.98
C ALA A 42 6.74 0.56 -4.63
N ALA A 43 5.73 0.40 -5.50
CA ALA A 43 5.02 1.52 -6.09
C ALA A 43 4.25 2.33 -5.04
N ILE A 44 3.57 1.68 -4.09
CA ILE A 44 2.91 2.35 -2.96
C ILE A 44 3.94 3.02 -2.06
N ALA A 45 5.07 2.37 -1.76
CA ALA A 45 6.15 2.94 -0.97
C ALA A 45 6.70 4.24 -1.61
N CYS A 46 6.91 4.22 -2.92
CA CYS A 46 7.32 5.38 -3.70
C CYS A 46 6.28 6.50 -3.64
N ALA A 47 5.00 6.18 -3.82
CA ALA A 47 3.92 7.17 -3.74
C ALA A 47 3.83 7.83 -2.36
N CYS A 48 3.94 7.04 -1.28
CA CYS A 48 4.00 7.53 0.10
C CYS A 48 5.23 8.43 0.34
N THR A 49 6.39 8.03 -0.17
CA THR A 49 7.62 8.82 -0.05
C THR A 49 7.51 10.14 -0.80
N VAL A 50 6.98 10.14 -2.03
CA VAL A 50 6.73 11.36 -2.81
C VAL A 50 5.76 12.28 -2.08
N ALA A 51 4.70 11.72 -1.50
CA ALA A 51 3.69 12.44 -0.73
C ALA A 51 4.26 13.17 0.51
N ALA A 52 5.42 12.74 1.02
CA ALA A 52 6.12 13.41 2.11
C ALA A 52 6.70 14.78 1.70
N TYR A 53 7.10 14.93 0.45
CA TYR A 53 7.79 16.13 -0.04
C TYR A 53 6.86 17.07 -0.82
N ARG A 54 5.90 16.50 -1.57
CA ARG A 54 5.01 17.24 -2.46
C ARG A 54 3.65 16.55 -2.60
N PRO A 55 2.60 17.27 -3.03
CA PRO A 55 1.31 16.66 -3.36
C PRO A 55 1.48 15.51 -4.33
N LEU A 56 0.88 14.36 -4.00
CA LEU A 56 0.79 13.25 -4.93
C LEU A 56 -0.17 13.65 -6.07
N PRO A 57 0.21 13.52 -7.35
CA PRO A 57 -0.67 13.82 -8.46
C PRO A 57 -1.95 12.97 -8.41
N THR A 58 -3.12 13.58 -8.61
CA THR A 58 -4.41 12.88 -8.54
C THR A 58 -4.47 11.68 -9.49
N VAL A 59 -3.89 11.79 -10.69
CA VAL A 59 -3.84 10.68 -11.66
C VAL A 59 -3.06 9.49 -11.11
N ALA A 60 -1.90 9.73 -10.48
CA ALA A 60 -1.10 8.66 -9.89
C ALA A 60 -1.82 8.00 -8.71
N PHE A 61 -2.48 8.81 -7.86
CA PHE A 61 -3.32 8.31 -6.78
C PHE A 61 -4.46 7.42 -7.30
N LEU A 62 -5.21 7.89 -8.30
CA LEU A 62 -6.34 7.13 -8.87
C LEU A 62 -5.88 5.86 -9.58
N GLY A 63 -4.75 5.88 -10.29
CA GLY A 63 -4.19 4.70 -10.93
C GLY A 63 -3.82 3.62 -9.91
N LEU A 64 -3.09 3.98 -8.85
CA LEU A 64 -2.72 3.04 -7.78
C LEU A 64 -3.95 2.57 -6.99
N ALA A 65 -4.91 3.44 -6.74
CA ALA A 65 -6.17 3.08 -6.09
C ALA A 65 -6.99 2.09 -6.94
N ALA A 66 -7.03 2.28 -8.26
CA ALA A 66 -7.71 1.36 -9.18
C ALA A 66 -7.05 -0.01 -9.21
N VAL A 67 -5.71 -0.07 -9.28
CA VAL A 67 -4.96 -1.34 -9.20
C VAL A 67 -5.23 -2.05 -7.87
N THR A 68 -5.22 -1.30 -6.76
CA THR A 68 -5.52 -1.83 -5.42
C THR A 68 -6.93 -2.39 -5.34
N ALA A 69 -7.92 -1.66 -5.86
CA ALA A 69 -9.32 -2.09 -5.87
C ALA A 69 -9.53 -3.32 -6.76
N ALA A 70 -8.90 -3.37 -7.93
CA ALA A 70 -8.97 -4.53 -8.82
C ALA A 70 -8.40 -5.78 -8.14
N GLY A 71 -7.19 -5.68 -7.54
CA GLY A 71 -6.62 -6.79 -6.78
C GLY A 71 -7.51 -7.23 -5.62
N ALA A 72 -8.15 -6.28 -4.92
CA ALA A 72 -9.04 -6.60 -3.82
C ALA A 72 -10.29 -7.36 -4.29
N VAL A 73 -10.87 -6.97 -5.44
CA VAL A 73 -12.00 -7.70 -6.03
C VAL A 73 -11.61 -9.12 -6.45
N LEU A 74 -10.41 -9.31 -7.02
CA LEU A 74 -9.94 -10.62 -7.46
C LEU A 74 -9.68 -11.58 -6.29
N THR A 75 -9.21 -11.06 -5.16
CA THR A 75 -8.85 -11.85 -3.97
C THR A 75 -10.03 -12.05 -3.00
N LEU A 76 -11.09 -11.24 -3.14
CA LEU A 76 -12.27 -11.26 -2.28
C LEU A 76 -12.95 -12.64 -2.15
N PRO A 77 -13.13 -13.45 -3.21
CA PRO A 77 -13.78 -14.76 -3.07
C PRO A 77 -13.00 -15.72 -2.16
N GLY A 78 -11.66 -15.70 -2.24
CA GLY A 78 -10.80 -16.55 -1.39
C GLY A 78 -10.86 -16.11 0.08
N PHE A 79 -10.87 -14.79 0.31
CA PHE A 79 -11.10 -14.24 1.65
C PHE A 79 -12.48 -14.58 2.21
N ALA A 80 -13.52 -14.53 1.37
CA ALA A 80 -14.87 -14.88 1.77
C ALA A 80 -14.98 -16.37 2.15
N ASP A 81 -14.35 -17.28 1.39
CA ASP A 81 -14.29 -18.69 1.77
C ASP A 81 -13.57 -18.88 3.10
N TRP A 82 -12.44 -18.21 3.30
CA TRP A 82 -11.68 -18.29 4.54
C TRP A 82 -12.51 -17.85 5.76
N ILE A 83 -13.13 -16.67 5.70
CA ILE A 83 -13.81 -16.10 6.87
C ILE A 83 -15.11 -16.84 7.22
N LEU A 84 -15.75 -17.48 6.23
CA LEU A 84 -17.02 -18.18 6.42
C LEU A 84 -16.83 -19.67 6.75
N ASN A 85 -15.81 -20.32 6.18
CA ASN A 85 -15.73 -21.79 6.14
C ASN A 85 -14.46 -22.37 6.76
N ARG A 86 -13.50 -21.54 7.22
CA ARG A 86 -12.17 -22.01 7.65
C ARG A 86 -11.77 -21.46 9.03
N PRO A 87 -10.91 -22.17 9.77
CA PRO A 87 -10.40 -21.68 11.06
C PRO A 87 -9.43 -20.52 10.85
N THR A 88 -9.47 -19.54 11.76
CA THR A 88 -8.61 -18.34 11.69
C THR A 88 -7.12 -18.66 11.86
N SER A 89 -6.79 -19.78 12.52
CA SER A 89 -5.42 -20.27 12.67
C SER A 89 -4.74 -20.57 11.34
N ASP A 90 -5.51 -20.86 10.29
CA ASP A 90 -4.98 -21.13 8.95
C ASP A 90 -4.24 -19.93 8.37
N LEU A 91 -4.55 -18.69 8.78
CA LEU A 91 -3.88 -17.50 8.24
C LEU A 91 -2.36 -17.50 8.45
N TRP A 92 -1.89 -18.22 9.48
CA TRP A 92 -0.48 -18.36 9.85
C TRP A 92 0.15 -19.66 9.34
N ALA A 93 -0.62 -20.49 8.64
CA ALA A 93 -0.12 -21.75 8.11
C ALA A 93 0.90 -21.50 6.98
N PRO A 94 1.88 -22.41 6.82
CA PRO A 94 2.80 -22.35 5.69
C PRO A 94 2.04 -22.50 4.37
N MET A 95 2.64 -21.97 3.32
CA MET A 95 2.07 -22.00 1.98
C MET A 95 1.94 -23.43 1.47
N SER A 96 0.77 -23.76 0.93
CA SER A 96 0.46 -25.05 0.32
C SER A 96 -0.50 -24.84 -0.85
N THR A 97 -0.33 -25.63 -1.91
CA THR A 97 -1.22 -25.67 -3.07
C THR A 97 -2.67 -25.98 -2.71
N ASP A 98 -2.89 -26.73 -1.63
CA ASP A 98 -4.24 -27.10 -1.18
C ASP A 98 -4.97 -25.96 -0.44
N ARG A 99 -4.29 -24.83 -0.21
CA ARG A 99 -4.79 -23.73 0.61
C ARG A 99 -4.69 -22.35 -0.05
N MET A 100 -4.99 -22.26 -1.35
CA MET A 100 -5.03 -20.98 -2.09
C MET A 100 -5.95 -19.92 -1.46
N TYR A 101 -6.98 -20.31 -0.71
CA TYR A 101 -7.84 -19.36 0.02
C TYR A 101 -7.06 -18.54 1.07
N ILE A 102 -6.00 -19.09 1.66
CA ILE A 102 -5.15 -18.39 2.65
C ILE A 102 -4.31 -17.32 1.96
N GLU A 103 -3.75 -17.66 0.80
CA GLU A 103 -2.99 -16.73 -0.03
C GLU A 103 -3.84 -15.53 -0.44
N HIS A 104 -5.00 -15.78 -1.05
CA HIS A 104 -5.94 -14.72 -1.43
C HIS A 104 -6.39 -13.89 -0.21
N SER A 105 -6.55 -14.52 0.96
CA SER A 105 -6.88 -13.79 2.20
C SER A 105 -5.77 -12.85 2.64
N ARG A 106 -4.52 -13.32 2.62
CA ARG A 106 -3.34 -12.52 2.98
C ARG A 106 -3.12 -11.38 2.00
N GLU A 107 -3.28 -11.64 0.71
CA GLU A 107 -3.20 -10.65 -0.35
C GLU A 107 -4.26 -9.56 -0.19
N LEU A 108 -5.53 -9.93 0.05
CA LEU A 108 -6.61 -8.96 0.27
C LEU A 108 -6.32 -8.06 1.48
N LEU A 109 -5.92 -8.66 2.61
CA LEU A 109 -5.59 -7.91 3.82
C LEU A 109 -4.42 -6.95 3.57
N GLY A 110 -3.41 -7.42 2.84
CA GLY A 110 -2.28 -6.61 2.39
C GLY A 110 -2.68 -5.43 1.51
N LEU A 111 -3.59 -5.65 0.56
CA LEU A 111 -4.14 -4.61 -0.33
C LEU A 111 -4.98 -3.57 0.44
N VAL A 112 -5.76 -4.00 1.44
CA VAL A 112 -6.52 -3.10 2.32
C VAL A 112 -5.57 -2.18 3.09
N VAL A 113 -4.51 -2.72 3.68
CA VAL A 113 -3.51 -1.94 4.40
C VAL A 113 -2.80 -0.96 3.44
N ALA A 114 -2.34 -1.44 2.29
CA ALA A 114 -1.67 -0.61 1.29
C ALA A 114 -2.58 0.54 0.79
N GLY A 115 -3.84 0.24 0.50
CA GLY A 115 -4.83 1.23 0.09
C GLY A 115 -5.09 2.29 1.17
N ALA A 116 -5.21 1.87 2.44
CA ALA A 116 -5.36 2.81 3.56
C ALA A 116 -4.14 3.73 3.70
N CYS A 117 -2.92 3.20 3.57
CA CYS A 117 -1.68 3.98 3.57
C CYS A 117 -1.63 4.99 2.42
N LEU A 118 -1.98 4.56 1.20
CA LEU A 118 -2.02 5.42 0.01
C LEU A 118 -3.00 6.59 0.19
N VAL A 119 -4.21 6.31 0.69
CA VAL A 119 -5.22 7.34 0.96
C VAL A 119 -4.73 8.32 2.04
N ALA A 120 -4.16 7.82 3.13
CA ALA A 120 -3.62 8.66 4.20
C ALA A 120 -2.51 9.58 3.69
N ALA A 121 -1.55 9.04 2.93
CA ALA A 121 -0.46 9.79 2.33
C ALA A 121 -0.96 10.86 1.35
N HIS A 122 -1.91 10.53 0.46
CA HIS A 122 -2.50 11.49 -0.45
C HIS A 122 -3.22 12.63 0.29
N ARG A 123 -4.06 12.32 1.30
CA ARG A 123 -4.77 13.33 2.11
C ARG A 123 -3.80 14.27 2.81
N GLN A 124 -2.75 13.73 3.43
CA GLN A 124 -1.78 14.54 4.16
C GLN A 124 -0.95 15.44 3.24
N SER A 125 -0.52 14.92 2.08
CA SER A 125 0.26 15.71 1.11
C SER A 125 -0.50 16.95 0.64
N ARG A 126 -1.83 16.85 0.49
CA ARG A 126 -2.70 17.96 0.12
C ARG A 126 -2.96 18.92 1.27
N ALA A 127 -3.14 18.41 2.50
CA ALA A 127 -3.29 19.25 3.68
C ALA A 127 -2.06 20.12 3.92
N THR A 128 -0.86 19.54 3.81
CA THR A 128 0.41 20.26 3.95
C THR A 128 0.59 21.29 2.84
N ALA A 129 0.20 20.99 1.60
CA ALA A 129 0.31 21.95 0.51
C ALA A 129 -0.64 23.14 0.66
N ARG A 130 -1.88 22.92 1.11
CA ARG A 130 -2.83 24.01 1.40
C ARG A 130 -2.32 24.98 2.47
N ARG A 131 -1.68 24.47 3.52
CA ARG A 131 -1.06 25.30 4.58
C ARG A 131 0.13 26.13 4.12
N ARG A 132 0.76 25.77 2.99
CA ARG A 132 1.91 26.50 2.43
C ARG A 132 1.49 27.59 1.45
N SER A 133 0.23 27.58 0.99
CA SER A 133 -0.34 28.57 0.07
C SER A 133 -1.17 29.66 0.76
N SER A 134 -1.40 29.53 2.06
CA SER A 134 -2.07 30.51 2.93
C SER A 134 -1.04 31.35 3.69
#